data_AF-A0A2W8GT46-F1
#
_entry.id   AF-A0A2W8GT46-F1
#
_cell.length_a   1.000
_cell.length_b   1.000
_cell.length_c   1.000
_cell.angle_alpha   90.00
_cell.angle_beta   90.00
_cell.angle_gamma   90.00
#
_symmetry.space_group_name_H-M   'P 1'
#
loop_
_entity.id
_entity.type
_entity.pdbx_description
1 polymer ?
#
loop_
_entity_poly.entity_id
_entity_poly.type
_entity_poly.pdbx_seq_one_letter_code
_entity_poly.pdbx_strand_id
1 'polypeptide(L)' 'DVFLKRLFAVSITSSGNPPTFSLTPEGRLTARNADISGNVNANSGTLNNVTINENCRVLGKLSANQIEG' A
#
# COMPACT_ATOMS: atom_id res chain seq x y z
N ASP A 1 -16.58 -9.76 -27.27
CA ASP A 1 -16.80 -10.62 -26.11
C ASP A 1 -16.38 -9.88 -24.85
N VAL A 2 -17.34 -9.35 -24.11
CA VAL A 2 -17.09 -8.49 -22.94
C VAL A 2 -17.00 -9.42 -21.74
N PHE A 3 -15.85 -10.08 -21.65
CA PHE A 3 -15.36 -10.72 -20.45
C PHE A 3 -15.45 -9.70 -19.30
N LEU A 4 -16.08 -10.09 -18.20
CA LEU A 4 -16.50 -9.22 -17.09
C LEU A 4 -15.47 -8.11 -16.75
N LYS A 5 -15.80 -6.83 -16.99
CA LYS A 5 -14.90 -5.69 -16.70
C LYS A 5 -14.97 -5.21 -15.24
N ARG A 6 -15.85 -5.79 -14.42
CA ARG A 6 -16.13 -5.34 -13.05
C ARG A 6 -16.38 -6.55 -12.16
N LEU A 7 -15.68 -6.59 -11.03
CA LEU A 7 -15.91 -7.56 -9.96
C LEU A 7 -16.69 -6.85 -8.85
N PHE A 8 -17.83 -7.41 -8.46
CA PHE A 8 -18.60 -6.97 -7.30
C PHE A 8 -18.48 -8.06 -6.24
N ALA A 9 -17.76 -7.77 -5.16
CA ALA A 9 -17.53 -8.71 -4.07
C ALA A 9 -17.56 -7.96 -2.74
N VAL A 10 -18.14 -8.59 -1.71
CA VAL A 10 -18.15 -8.08 -0.34
C VAL A 10 -16.73 -8.09 0.24
N SER A 11 -15.97 -9.13 -0.09
CA SER A 11 -14.54 -9.25 0.22
C SER A 11 -13.81 -9.98 -0.91
N ILE A 12 -12.51 -9.73 -1.02
CA ILE A 12 -11.62 -10.43 -1.96
C ILE A 12 -10.40 -10.89 -1.17
N THR A 13 -10.15 -12.19 -1.13
CA THR A 13 -9.03 -12.77 -0.37
C THR A 13 -8.25 -13.73 -1.27
N SER A 14 -6.93 -13.59 -1.32
CA SER A 14 -6.07 -14.51 -2.07
C SER A 14 -6.08 -15.90 -1.45
N SER A 15 -5.99 -16.96 -2.26
CA SER A 15 -5.78 -18.32 -1.77
C SER A 15 -4.42 -18.46 -1.07
N GLY A 16 -4.41 -18.75 0.22
CA GLY A 16 -3.19 -18.91 1.05
C GLY A 16 -3.49 -18.71 2.53
N ASN A 17 -2.64 -19.26 3.42
CA ASN A 17 -2.77 -19.08 4.87
C ASN A 17 -1.40 -18.74 5.51
N PRO A 18 -1.16 -17.48 5.90
CA PRO A 18 -2.06 -16.33 5.79
C PRO A 18 -2.23 -15.85 4.33
N PRO A 19 -3.33 -15.16 4.01
CA PRO A 19 -3.52 -14.59 2.68
C PRO A 19 -2.43 -13.56 2.35
N THR A 20 -1.95 -13.57 1.11
CA THR A 20 -0.96 -12.58 0.63
C THR A 20 -1.63 -11.24 0.32
N PHE A 21 -2.93 -11.24 0.01
CA PHE A 21 -3.76 -10.08 -0.24
C PHE A 21 -5.18 -10.27 0.32
N SER A 22 -5.74 -9.24 0.94
CA SER A 22 -7.17 -9.17 1.31
C SER A 22 -7.74 -7.77 1.19
N LEU A 23 -9.00 -7.68 0.75
CA LEU A 23 -9.85 -6.50 0.77
C LEU A 23 -11.12 -6.82 1.56
N THR A 24 -11.37 -6.07 2.62
CA THR A 24 -12.55 -6.24 3.49
C THR A 24 -13.66 -5.23 3.16
N PRO A 25 -14.91 -5.48 3.60
CA PRO A 25 -16.03 -4.56 3.34
C PRO A 25 -15.82 -3.15 3.91
N GLU A 26 -15.11 -3.02 5.04
CA GLU A 26 -14.76 -1.72 5.60
C GLU A 26 -13.66 -0.96 4.81
N GLY A 27 -13.22 -1.50 3.67
CA GLY A 27 -12.25 -0.87 2.78
C GLY A 27 -10.79 -1.10 3.17
N ARG A 28 -10.51 -2.00 4.12
CA ARG A 28 -9.14 -2.33 4.49
C ARG A 28 -8.51 -3.21 3.43
N LEU A 29 -7.46 -2.68 2.80
CA LEU A 29 -6.55 -3.43 1.93
C LEU A 29 -5.33 -3.89 2.74
N THR A 30 -5.01 -5.19 2.68
CA THR A 30 -3.75 -5.74 3.19
C THR A 30 -3.05 -6.49 2.07
N ALA A 31 -1.76 -6.23 1.86
CA ALA A 31 -0.94 -6.93 0.86
C ALA A 31 0.50 -7.08 1.37
N ARG A 32 1.12 -8.24 1.18
CA ARG A 32 2.50 -8.51 1.67
C ARG A 32 3.60 -8.25 0.63
N ASN A 33 3.29 -8.37 -0.65
CA ASN A 33 4.22 -8.22 -1.77
C ASN A 33 3.61 -7.31 -2.85
N ALA A 34 3.24 -6.09 -2.47
CA ALA A 34 2.63 -5.14 -3.38
C ALA A 34 3.71 -4.37 -4.16
N ASP A 35 3.62 -4.37 -5.47
CA ASP A 35 4.28 -3.41 -6.34
C ASP A 35 3.24 -2.35 -6.76
N ILE A 36 3.48 -1.09 -6.37
CA ILE A 36 2.55 0.01 -6.59
C ILE A 36 3.26 1.05 -7.45
N SER A 37 2.83 1.15 -8.70
CA SER A 37 3.20 2.25 -9.59
C SER A 37 2.17 3.38 -9.50
N GLY A 38 2.63 4.63 -9.59
CA GLY A 38 1.77 5.82 -9.61
C GLY A 38 1.79 6.58 -8.29
N ASN A 39 0.72 7.32 -8.02
CA ASN A 39 0.61 8.16 -6.83
C ASN A 39 -0.15 7.44 -5.71
N VAL A 40 0.39 7.50 -4.49
CA VAL A 40 -0.28 7.04 -3.27
C VAL A 40 -0.58 8.27 -2.42
N ASN A 41 -1.87 8.57 -2.24
CA ASN A 41 -2.31 9.65 -1.36
C ASN A 41 -2.79 9.06 -0.03
N ALA A 42 -2.22 9.52 1.08
CA ALA A 42 -2.58 9.11 2.42
C ALA A 42 -2.56 10.30 3.38
N ASN A 43 -3.56 10.39 4.26
CA ASN A 43 -3.60 11.41 5.31
C ASN A 43 -2.71 11.03 6.50
N SER A 44 -2.43 9.74 6.67
CA SER A 44 -1.60 9.18 7.72
C SER A 44 -1.09 7.80 7.30
N GLY A 45 -0.02 7.35 7.95
CA GLY A 45 0.55 6.03 7.73
C GLY A 45 1.84 5.85 8.51
N THR A 46 2.30 4.60 8.59
CA THR A 46 3.63 4.26 9.07
C THR A 46 4.32 3.44 8.00
N LEU A 47 5.59 3.74 7.77
CA LEU A 47 6.42 2.98 6.85
C LEU A 47 7.64 2.51 7.64
N ASN A 48 8.03 1.26 7.43
CA ASN A 48 9.19 0.65 8.09
C ASN A 48 10.11 0.11 7.01
N ASN A 49 11.43 0.26 7.21
CA ASN A 49 12.46 -0.22 6.28
C ASN A 49 12.28 0.30 4.84
N VAL A 50 12.04 1.61 4.72
CA VAL A 50 11.86 2.25 3.41
C VAL A 50 13.20 2.58 2.80
N THR A 51 13.39 2.16 1.55
CA THR A 51 14.46 2.68 0.68
C THR A 51 13.86 3.69 -0.28
N ILE A 52 14.49 4.86 -0.38
CA ILE A 52 14.15 5.87 -1.38
C ILE A 52 15.29 5.87 -2.40
N ASN A 53 15.03 5.28 -3.57
CA ASN A 53 16.07 5.11 -4.61
C ASN A 53 16.42 6.40 -5.35
N GLU A 54 15.51 7.37 -5.32
CA GLU A 54 15.55 8.60 -6.10
C GLU A 54 15.35 9.79 -5.15
N ASN A 55 14.84 10.90 -5.69
CA ASN A 55 14.58 12.10 -4.91
C ASN A 55 13.39 11.93 -3.95
N CYS A 56 13.54 12.43 -2.73
CA CYS A 56 12.46 12.63 -1.77
C CYS A 56 12.21 14.12 -1.56
N ARG A 57 10.94 14.54 -1.59
CA ARG A 57 10.56 15.93 -1.33
C ARG A 57 9.54 16.02 -0.21
N VAL A 58 9.96 16.57 0.92
CA VAL A 58 9.10 16.83 2.08
C VAL A 58 8.70 18.30 2.08
N LEU A 59 7.41 18.57 1.91
CA LEU A 59 6.86 19.93 1.93
C LEU A 59 6.53 20.46 3.33
N GLY A 60 6.43 19.54 4.31
CA GLY A 60 6.10 19.86 5.69
C GLY A 60 7.30 19.71 6.63
N LYS A 61 7.00 19.40 7.89
CA LYS A 61 8.01 19.16 8.93
C LYS A 61 8.52 17.73 8.86
N LEU A 62 9.85 17.57 8.83
CA LEU A 62 10.52 16.30 9.06
C LEU A 62 11.10 16.29 10.48
N SER A 63 10.82 15.23 11.24
CA SER A 63 11.43 14.99 12.55
C SER A 63 12.15 13.65 12.48
N ALA A 64 13.41 13.64 12.90
CA ALA A 64 14.24 12.43 12.92
C ALA A 64 14.90 12.29 14.28
N ASN A 65 14.89 11.08 14.82
CA ASN A 65 15.56 10.78 16.09
C ASN A 65 17.06 10.53 15.88
N GLN A 66 17.43 9.95 14.73
CA GLN A 66 18.80 9.65 14.35
C GLN A 66 18.93 9.77 12.83
N ILE A 67 20.04 10.36 12.39
CA ILE A 67 20.44 10.44 10.98
C ILE A 67 21.90 10.04 10.92
N GLU A 68 22.22 9.09 10.06
CA GLU A 68 23.57 8.70 9.70
C GLU A 68 23.82 9.19 8.26
N GLY A 69 24.98 9.80 8.02
CA GLY A 69 25.29 10.46 6.75
C GLY A 69 26.77 10.40 6.43
#